data_AF-A0A938BA43-F1
#
_entry.id   AF-A0A938BA43-F1
#
_cell.length_a   1.000
_cell.length_b   1.000
_cell.length_c   1.000
_cell.angle_alpha   90.00
_cell.angle_beta   90.00
_cell.angle_gamma   90.00
#
_symmetry.space_group_name_H-M   'P 1'
#
loop_
_entity.id
_entity.type
_entity.pdbx_description
1 polymer ?
#
loop_
_entity_poly.entity_id
_entity_poly.type
_entity_poly.pdbx_seq_one_letter_code
_entity_poly.pdbx_strand_id
1 'polypeptide(L)'
;MTRIELAEEMLVDAALCLANQRYRSAISRSYYACYHAARWCLEQIGINITSRDVHGACLRLFSLHFIRNGLLPDWMGELLNRLRRMRIAADYRLQLPNEEAGAICGAK
;
A
#
# COMPACT_ATOMS: atom_id res chain seq x y z
N MET A 1 12.39 13.32 8.73
CA MET A 1 11.50 12.67 7.76
C MET A 1 10.24 12.19 8.48
N THR A 2 9.08 12.73 8.10
CA THR A 2 7.76 12.31 8.57
C THR A 2 7.26 11.09 7.78
N ARG A 3 6.14 10.48 8.21
CA ARG A 3 5.55 9.36 7.47
C ARG A 3 5.01 9.75 6.10
N ILE A 4 4.49 10.96 5.94
CA ILE A 4 3.96 11.41 4.65
C ILE A 4 5.10 11.67 3.67
N GLU A 5 6.21 12.27 4.12
CA GLU A 5 7.43 12.42 3.31
C GLU A 5 7.99 11.07 2.85
N LEU A 6 8.03 10.08 3.75
CA LEU A 6 8.43 8.71 3.38
C LEU A 6 7.46 8.07 2.38
N ALA A 7 6.16 8.33 2.51
CA ALA A 7 5.16 7.80 1.58
C ALA A 7 5.36 8.37 0.17
N GLU A 8 5.65 9.66 0.07
CA GLU A 8 5.94 10.35 -1.19
C GLU A 8 7.23 9.83 -1.82
N GLU A 9 8.30 9.69 -1.05
CA GLU A 9 9.56 9.09 -1.51
C GLU A 9 9.32 7.69 -2.08
N MET A 10 8.62 6.83 -1.35
CA MET A 10 8.32 5.47 -1.80
C MET A 10 7.42 5.42 -3.04
N LEU A 11 6.54 6.40 -3.24
CA LEU A 11 5.73 6.49 -4.45
C LEU A 11 6.58 6.82 -5.69
N VAL A 12 7.53 7.74 -5.55
CA VAL A 12 8.50 8.05 -6.61
C VAL A 12 9.32 6.80 -6.92
N ASP A 13 9.81 6.13 -5.88
CA ASP A 13 10.58 4.88 -5.96
C ASP A 13 9.79 3.77 -6.67
N ALA A 14 8.49 3.66 -6.40
CA ALA A 14 7.60 2.71 -7.05
C ALA A 14 7.48 2.98 -8.56
N ALA A 15 7.33 4.25 -8.94
CA ALA A 15 7.27 4.67 -10.34
C ALA A 15 8.59 4.38 -11.08
N LEU A 16 9.74 4.65 -10.46
CA LEU A 16 11.05 4.32 -11.02
C LEU A 16 11.23 2.81 -11.20
N CYS A 17 10.83 2.01 -10.21
CA CYS A 17 10.86 0.56 -10.32
C CYS A 17 9.98 0.06 -11.47
N LEU A 18 8.79 0.64 -11.62
CA LEU A 18 7.89 0.30 -12.71
C LEU A 18 8.48 0.63 -14.08
N ALA A 19 9.01 1.85 -14.26
CA ALA A 19 9.65 2.27 -15.51
C ALA A 19 10.80 1.34 -15.92
N ASN A 20 11.49 0.74 -14.94
CA ASN A 20 12.59 -0.20 -15.15
C ASN A 20 12.15 -1.68 -15.12
N GLN A 21 10.85 -1.96 -15.23
CA GLN A 21 10.28 -3.31 -15.24
C GLN A 21 10.64 -4.15 -14.00
N ARG A 22 10.94 -3.49 -12.87
CA ARG A 22 11.22 -4.10 -11.58
C ARG A 22 9.92 -4.31 -10.81
N TYR A 23 9.01 -5.12 -11.36
CA TYR A 23 7.63 -5.24 -10.89
C TYR A 23 7.49 -5.62 -9.41
N ARG A 24 8.28 -6.57 -8.92
CA ARG A 24 8.30 -6.94 -7.48
C ARG A 24 8.57 -5.73 -6.59
N SER A 25 9.61 -4.99 -6.94
CA SER A 25 10.03 -3.79 -6.22
C SER A 25 8.99 -2.67 -6.30
N ALA A 26 8.37 -2.50 -7.47
CA ALA A 26 7.29 -1.54 -7.67
C ALA A 26 6.08 -1.85 -6.77
N ILE A 27 5.61 -3.10 -6.74
CA ILE A 27 4.50 -3.54 -5.88
C ILE A 27 4.80 -3.28 -4.41
N SER A 28 6.01 -3.67 -3.96
CA SER A 28 6.43 -3.51 -2.58
C SER A 28 6.40 -2.04 -2.16
N ARG A 29 7.03 -1.17 -2.96
CA ARG A 29 7.09 0.28 -2.74
C ARG A 29 5.71 0.94 -2.78
N SER A 30 4.85 0.60 -3.76
CA SER A 30 3.49 1.11 -3.83
C SER A 30 2.68 0.77 -2.57
N TYR A 31 2.79 -0.46 -2.08
CA TYR A 31 2.11 -0.84 -0.84
C TYR A 31 2.64 -0.05 0.37
N TYR A 32 3.96 0.07 0.52
CA TYR A 32 4.51 0.80 1.67
C TYR A 32 4.24 2.30 1.61
N ALA A 33 4.22 2.91 0.42
CA ALA A 33 3.77 4.28 0.23
C ALA A 33 2.35 4.47 0.78
N CYS A 34 1.40 3.65 0.32
CA CYS A 34 0.03 3.70 0.80
C CYS A 34 -0.10 3.41 2.30
N TYR A 35 0.67 2.46 2.83
CA TYR A 35 0.68 2.11 4.25
C TYR A 35 1.20 3.26 5.13
N HIS A 36 2.26 3.96 4.71
CA HIS A 36 2.80 5.09 5.44
C HIS A 36 1.87 6.30 5.40
N ALA A 37 1.25 6.58 4.25
CA ALA A 37 0.20 7.60 4.14
C ALA A 37 -1.01 7.29 5.03
N ALA A 38 -1.54 6.06 4.98
CA ALA A 38 -2.66 5.64 5.82
C ALA A 38 -2.34 5.75 7.32
N ARG A 39 -1.12 5.39 7.71
CA ARG A 39 -0.67 5.49 9.11
C ARG A 39 -0.51 6.95 9.54
N TRP A 40 0.00 7.82 8.67
CA TRP A 40 0.07 9.25 8.93
C TRP A 40 -1.32 9.84 9.15
N CYS A 41 -2.31 9.51 8.30
CA CYS A 41 -3.70 9.97 8.48
C CYS A 41 -4.27 9.57 9.84
N LEU A 42 -4.03 8.33 10.29
CA LEU A 42 -4.45 7.87 11.62
C LEU A 42 -3.77 8.66 12.74
N GLU A 43 -2.47 8.94 12.60
CA GLU A 43 -1.72 9.76 13.56
C GLU A 43 -2.27 11.20 13.63
N GLN A 44 -2.71 11.78 12.51
CA GLN A 44 -3.33 13.13 12.49
C GLN A 44 -4.65 13.21 13.27
N ILE A 45 -5.36 12.10 13.43
CA ILE A 45 -6.59 12.03 14.24
C ILE A 45 -6.33 11.41 15.62
N GLY A 46 -5.08 11.33 16.06
CA GLY A 46 -4.68 10.88 17.40
C GLY A 46 -4.65 9.36 17.59
N ILE A 47 -4.74 8.56 16.51
CA ILE A 47 -4.75 7.11 16.58
C ILE A 47 -3.34 6.55 16.39
N ASN A 48 -2.82 5.92 17.45
CA ASN A 48 -1.53 5.24 17.45
C ASN A 48 -1.70 3.73 17.41
N ILE A 49 -1.05 3.06 16.46
CA ILE A 49 -1.13 1.60 16.29
C ILE A 49 -0.09 0.91 17.17
N THR A 50 -0.54 0.14 18.15
CA THR A 50 0.31 -0.64 19.09
C THR A 50 0.17 -2.17 18.93
N SER A 51 -0.58 -2.63 17.93
CA SER A 51 -0.85 -4.04 17.68
C SER A 51 0.40 -4.82 17.22
N ARG A 52 0.47 -6.12 17.54
CA ARG A 52 1.46 -7.05 16.97
C ARG A 52 1.31 -7.21 15.45
N ASP A 53 0.08 -7.12 14.91
CA ASP A 53 -0.19 -7.05 13.47
C ASP A 53 -0.38 -5.60 13.04
N VAL A 54 0.72 -4.85 12.98
CA VAL A 54 0.70 -3.41 12.68
C VAL A 54 0.08 -3.12 11.31
N HIS A 55 0.37 -3.95 10.31
CA HIS A 55 -0.15 -3.77 8.95
C HIS A 55 -1.66 -4.02 8.87
N GLY A 56 -2.16 -5.12 9.45
CA GLY A 56 -3.60 -5.36 9.48
C GLY A 56 -4.36 -4.36 10.34
N ALA A 57 -3.79 -3.93 11.46
CA ALA A 57 -4.38 -2.88 12.28
C ALA A 57 -4.48 -1.55 11.52
N CYS A 58 -3.44 -1.15 10.78
CA CYS A 58 -3.45 0.06 9.97
C CYS A 58 -4.59 0.03 8.94
N LEU A 59 -4.70 -1.02 8.13
CA LEU A 59 -5.75 -1.13 7.11
C LEU A 59 -7.16 -1.12 7.71
N ARG A 60 -7.38 -1.84 8.82
CA ARG A 60 -8.69 -1.88 9.49
C ARG A 60 -9.09 -0.52 10.04
N LEU A 61 -8.18 0.13 10.76
CA LEU A 61 -8.44 1.45 11.37
C LEU A 61 -8.60 2.52 10.28
N PHE A 62 -7.75 2.52 9.25
CA PHE A 62 -7.90 3.45 8.14
C PHE A 62 -9.25 3.28 7.43
N SER A 63 -9.65 2.04 7.17
CA SER A 63 -10.97 1.76 6.57
C SER A 63 -12.11 2.20 7.46
N LEU A 64 -12.01 1.99 8.77
CA LEU A 64 -13.02 2.43 9.73
C LEU A 64 -13.17 3.95 9.73
N HIS A 65 -12.05 4.68 9.87
CA HIS A 65 -12.09 6.11 10.12
C HIS A 65 -12.24 6.97 8.87
N PHE A 66 -11.72 6.53 7.72
CA PHE A 66 -11.70 7.34 6.50
C PHE A 66 -12.63 6.81 5.41
N ILE A 67 -12.78 5.49 5.25
CA ILE A 67 -13.58 4.94 4.16
C ILE A 67 -15.05 4.76 4.59
N ARG A 68 -15.29 3.99 5.66
CA ARG A 68 -16.64 3.70 6.14
C ARG A 68 -17.38 4.92 6.69
N ASN A 69 -16.64 5.95 7.09
CA ASN A 69 -17.19 7.24 7.50
C ASN A 69 -17.42 8.19 6.30
N GLY A 70 -17.21 7.75 5.06
CA GLY A 70 -17.49 8.52 3.85
C GLY A 70 -16.49 9.64 3.53
N LEU A 71 -15.35 9.72 4.22
CA LEU A 71 -14.31 10.72 3.93
C LEU A 71 -13.51 10.36 2.68
N LEU A 72 -13.42 9.08 2.34
CA LEU A 72 -12.74 8.53 1.18
C LEU A 72 -13.63 7.48 0.50
N PRO A 73 -13.50 7.32 -0.83
CA PRO A 73 -14.31 6.37 -1.58
C PRO A 73 -13.94 4.90 -1.29
N ASP A 74 -14.94 4.03 -1.37
CA ASP A 74 -14.83 2.59 -1.04
C ASP A 74 -13.73 1.86 -1.82
N TRP A 75 -13.51 2.23 -3.09
CA TRP A 75 -12.51 1.62 -3.95
C TRP A 75 -11.09 1.74 -3.38
N MET A 76 -10.81 2.74 -2.53
CA MET A 76 -9.50 2.87 -1.88
C MET A 76 -9.25 1.71 -0.91
N GLY A 77 -10.29 1.23 -0.23
CA GLY A 77 -10.19 0.06 0.64
C GLY A 77 -9.89 -1.21 -0.14
N GLU A 78 -10.54 -1.37 -1.30
CA GLU A 78 -10.29 -2.48 -2.21
C GLU A 78 -8.86 -2.45 -2.77
N LEU A 79 -8.40 -1.27 -3.20
CA LEU A 79 -7.04 -1.04 -3.69
C LEU A 79 -6.00 -1.39 -2.62
N LEU A 80 -6.15 -0.89 -1.40
CA LEU A 80 -5.23 -1.17 -0.29
C LEU A 80 -5.15 -2.67 0.03
N ASN A 81 -6.30 -3.36 0.05
CA ASN A 81 -6.35 -4.79 0.27
C ASN A 81 -5.69 -5.57 -0.88
N ARG A 82 -5.89 -5.15 -2.13
CA ARG A 82 -5.23 -5.73 -3.30
C ARG A 82 -3.71 -5.54 -3.21
N LEU A 83 -3.23 -4.33 -2.96
CA LEU A 83 -1.81 -4.03 -2.80
C LEU A 83 -1.17 -4.85 -1.68
N ARG A 84 -1.85 -5.03 -0.54
CA ARG A 84 -1.35 -5.87 0.55
C ARG A 84 -1.12 -7.32 0.11
N ARG A 85 -2.11 -7.92 -0.57
CA ARG A 85 -2.01 -9.30 -1.08
C ARG A 85 -0.88 -9.43 -2.09
N MET A 86 -0.80 -8.50 -3.03
CA MET A 86 0.23 -8.48 -4.05
C MET A 86 1.63 -8.29 -3.45
N ARG A 87 1.78 -7.44 -2.43
CA ARG A 87 3.04 -7.27 -1.71
C ARG A 87 3.47 -8.54 -0.99
N ILE A 88 2.53 -9.30 -0.41
CA ILE A 88 2.83 -10.64 0.15
C ILE A 88 3.39 -11.57 -0.94
N ALA A 89 2.78 -11.58 -2.12
CA ALA A 89 3.28 -12.38 -3.23
C ALA A 89 4.67 -11.88 -3.70
N ALA A 90 4.84 -10.58 -3.89
CA ALA A 90 6.05 -9.95 -4.39
C ALA A 90 7.26 -10.07 -3.47
N ASP A 91 7.06 -9.95 -2.15
CA ASP A 91 8.16 -9.97 -1.19
C ASP A 91 8.53 -11.38 -0.72
N TYR A 92 7.56 -12.31 -0.67
CA TYR A 92 7.77 -13.61 -0.02
C TYR A 92 7.62 -14.83 -0.92
N ARG A 93 7.01 -14.73 -2.11
CA ARG A 93 6.94 -15.88 -3.03
C ARG A 93 8.13 -15.87 -3.98
N LEU A 94 8.83 -16.99 -4.12
CA LEU A 94 9.91 -17.17 -5.11
C LEU A 94 9.39 -17.07 -6.55
N GLN A 95 8.17 -17.53 -6.80
CA GLN A 95 7.47 -17.42 -8.09
C GLN A 95 6.23 -16.53 -7.93
N LEU A 96 6.11 -15.51 -8.77
CA LEU A 96 4.87 -14.76 -8.93
C LEU A 96 4.03 -15.45 -10.00
N PRO A 97 2.74 -15.74 -9.77
CA PRO A 97 1.85 -16.21 -10.83
C PRO A 97 1.85 -15.21 -11.99
N ASN A 98 2.04 -15.69 -13.22
CA ASN A 98 2.19 -14.85 -14.43
C ASN A 98 1.02 -13.89 -14.66
N GLU A 99 -0.18 -14.20 -14.15
CA GLU A 99 -1.37 -13.36 -14.29
C GLU A 99 -1.35 -12.10 -13.39
N GLU A 100 -0.63 -12.14 -12.26
CA GLU A 100 -0.57 -10.99 -11.35
C GLU A 100 0.44 -9.95 -11.79
N ALA A 101 1.48 -10.30 -12.56
CA ALA A 101 2.55 -9.39 -12.96
C ALA A 101 2.15 -8.40 -14.06
N GLY A 102 1.31 -8.81 -15.02
CA GLY A 102 0.82 -7.95 -16.11
C GLY A 102 -0.36 -7.05 -15.72
N ALA A 103 -1.20 -7.50 -14.78
CA ALA A 103 -2.43 -6.80 -14.38
C ALA A 103 -2.20 -5.53 -13.53
N ILE A 104 -0.95 -5.16 -13.27
CA ILE A 104 -0.57 -4.08 -12.33
C ILE A 104 -0.46 -2.74 -13.03
N CYS A 105 -0.14 -2.72 -14.34
CA CYS A 105 0.40 -1.50 -14.95
C CYS A 105 -0.19 -1.12 -16.31
N GLY A 106 -1.27 -1.78 -16.75
CA GLY A 106 -1.93 -1.42 -18.01
C GLY A 106 -1.12 -1.73 -19.27
N ALA A 107 -0.08 -2.55 -19.18
CA ALA A 107 0.60 -3.08 -20.36
C ALA A 107 -0.28 -4.20 -20.96
N LYS A 108 -1.08 -3.82 -21.96
CA LYS A 108 -1.36 -4.71 -23.08
C LYS A 108 -0.16 -4.72 -24.01
#